data_AF-E3N9P1-F1
#
_entry.id   AF-E3N9P1-F1
#
_cell.length_a   1.000
_cell.length_b   1.000
_cell.length_c   1.000
_cell.angle_alpha   90.00
_cell.angle_beta   90.00
_cell.angle_gamma   90.00
#
_symmetry.space_group_name_H-M   'P 1'
#
loop_
_entity.id
_entity.type
_entity.pdbx_description
1 polymer ?
#
loop_
_entity_poly.entity_id
_entity_poly.type
_entity_poly.pdbx_seq_one_letter_code
_entity_poly.pdbx_strand_id
1 'polypeptide(L)'
;MDITFYQHNILAQFYKRVPVPENVQKEIVASSYGISYAAVESWLNRCQVVGPEALWAEISLEKEKSEEQERKREREEEMALKKKITYYQHKTLTKFFETNPIPDYDQLEIIGKSVEMTNVAVDCWFFRCRTMGPEALWTEVGEEAEIKKEKDQKEQLKATLQSKKKLEEQVENEKKENKELRKIIARQAAELTESKSLIADKNAEIQNLIKKSVNDQAEIQQLKSWITNITTMSHIQSDSVRLLNVEKELARVSSMFEEAELRKENQRLKKHEKEFEAMLQFEKKLEKQVEELSFHPQEMNDKIETTTQKTQQQSVDLTESNSVLTGINSLVSTQNSVKDAVIAMQEQLGKLVNEITL
;
A
#
# COMPACT_ATOMS: atom_id res chain seq x y z
N MET A 1 -38.97 -47.28 20.84
CA MET A 1 -40.39 -46.88 20.69
C MET A 1 -40.40 -45.43 20.27
N ASP A 2 -40.78 -45.14 19.03
CA ASP A 2 -40.70 -43.78 18.51
C ASP A 2 -42.04 -43.08 18.66
N ILE A 3 -42.19 -42.34 19.76
CA ILE A 3 -43.32 -41.47 20.03
C ILE A 3 -42.80 -40.11 20.50
N THR A 4 -43.51 -39.04 20.16
CA THR A 4 -43.20 -37.68 20.61
C THR A 4 -43.68 -37.45 22.04
N PHE A 5 -43.19 -36.39 22.70
CA PHE A 5 -43.69 -35.99 24.02
C PHE A 5 -45.20 -35.70 23.99
N TYR A 6 -45.68 -35.10 22.91
CA TYR A 6 -47.10 -34.85 22.70
C TYR A 6 -47.89 -36.16 22.64
N GLN A 7 -47.46 -37.12 21.82
CA GLN A 7 -48.09 -38.44 21.72
C GLN A 7 -48.04 -39.21 23.04
N HIS A 8 -46.92 -39.12 23.77
CA HIS A 8 -46.80 -39.68 25.12
C HIS A 8 -47.85 -39.11 26.08
N ASN A 9 -48.02 -37.78 26.11
CA ASN A 9 -49.01 -37.14 26.97
C ASN A 9 -50.45 -37.56 26.63
N ILE A 10 -50.76 -37.70 25.34
CA ILE A 10 -52.06 -38.20 24.88
C ILE A 10 -52.28 -39.64 25.37
N LEU A 11 -51.30 -40.52 25.22
CA LEU A 11 -51.39 -41.91 25.70
C LEU A 11 -51.49 -42.00 27.22
N ALA A 12 -50.79 -41.14 27.96
CA ALA A 12 -50.89 -41.06 29.42
C ALA A 12 -52.29 -40.60 29.87
N GLN A 13 -52.90 -39.62 29.20
CA GLN A 13 -54.27 -39.21 29.48
C GLN A 13 -55.30 -40.30 29.11
N PHE A 14 -55.09 -40.97 27.98
CA PHE A 14 -55.92 -42.09 27.55
C PHE A 14 -55.86 -43.25 28.55
N TYR A 15 -54.67 -43.63 28.99
CA TYR A 15 -54.44 -44.68 29.99
C TYR A 15 -55.07 -44.35 31.35
N LYS A 16 -55.01 -43.08 31.79
CA LYS A 16 -55.69 -42.64 33.03
C LYS A 16 -57.21 -42.83 32.97
N ARG A 17 -57.80 -42.72 31.78
CA ARG A 17 -59.25 -42.91 31.57
C ARG A 17 -59.62 -44.36 31.35
N VAL A 18 -58.79 -45.11 30.63
CA VAL A 18 -59.01 -46.51 30.27
C VAL A 18 -57.69 -47.28 30.40
N PRO A 19 -57.39 -47.85 31.58
CA PRO A 19 -56.11 -48.55 31.81
C PRO A 19 -55.96 -49.86 31.01
N VAL A 20 -57.08 -50.49 30.65
CA VAL A 20 -57.13 -51.73 29.85
C VAL A 20 -58.07 -51.50 28.65
N PRO A 21 -57.58 -50.82 27.60
CA PRO A 21 -58.40 -50.49 26.45
C PRO A 21 -58.58 -51.69 25.52
N GLU A 22 -59.77 -51.80 24.93
CA GLU A 22 -60.07 -52.80 23.89
C GLU A 22 -59.35 -52.47 22.58
N ASN A 23 -59.21 -53.46 21.69
CA ASN A 23 -58.47 -53.29 20.42
C ASN A 23 -59.03 -52.14 19.56
N VAL A 24 -60.35 -51.98 19.51
CA VAL A 24 -61.01 -50.88 18.78
C VAL A 24 -60.60 -49.52 19.35
N GLN A 25 -60.47 -49.38 20.67
CA GLN A 25 -60.06 -48.14 21.32
C GLN A 25 -58.57 -47.83 21.07
N LYS A 26 -57.73 -48.87 21.03
CA LYS A 26 -56.31 -48.77 20.64
C LYS A 26 -56.15 -48.31 19.19
N GLU A 27 -56.96 -48.83 18.27
CA GLU A 27 -56.97 -48.41 16.86
C GLU A 27 -57.41 -46.94 16.72
N ILE A 28 -58.48 -46.55 17.41
CA ILE A 28 -58.97 -45.16 17.36
C ILE A 28 -57.89 -44.17 17.82
N VAL A 29 -57.20 -44.44 18.93
CA VAL A 29 -56.15 -43.53 19.43
C VAL A 29 -54.91 -43.56 18.52
N ALA A 30 -54.55 -44.72 17.97
CA ALA A 30 -53.46 -44.86 17.01
C ALA A 30 -53.71 -43.98 15.76
N SER A 31 -54.85 -44.15 15.11
CA SER A 31 -55.22 -43.39 13.91
C SER A 31 -55.42 -41.89 14.18
N SER A 32 -55.99 -41.53 15.33
CA SER A 32 -56.31 -40.12 15.64
C SER A 32 -55.07 -39.25 15.89
N TYR A 33 -53.96 -39.84 16.36
CA TYR A 33 -52.75 -39.10 16.75
C TYR A 33 -51.50 -39.49 15.96
N GLY A 34 -51.69 -40.21 14.84
CA GLY A 34 -50.61 -40.63 13.95
C GLY A 34 -49.58 -41.52 14.65
N ILE A 35 -50.02 -42.36 15.58
CA ILE A 35 -49.17 -43.32 16.29
C ILE A 35 -49.42 -44.68 15.66
N SER A 36 -48.38 -45.47 15.37
CA SER A 36 -48.61 -46.83 14.88
C SER A 36 -49.33 -47.66 15.93
N TYR A 37 -50.25 -48.53 15.51
CA TYR A 37 -50.97 -49.42 16.42
C TYR A 37 -50.00 -50.22 17.31
N ALA A 38 -48.91 -50.73 16.72
CA ALA A 38 -47.86 -51.44 17.44
C ALA A 38 -47.15 -50.57 18.50
N ALA A 39 -46.95 -49.27 18.24
CA ALA A 39 -46.37 -48.35 19.23
C ALA A 39 -47.37 -48.04 20.36
N VAL A 40 -48.66 -47.88 20.06
CA VAL A 40 -49.71 -47.72 21.09
C VAL A 40 -49.79 -48.95 21.98
N GLU A 41 -49.83 -50.14 21.38
CA GLU A 41 -49.91 -51.41 22.11
C GLU A 41 -48.67 -51.65 22.96
N SER A 42 -47.47 -51.46 22.40
CA SER A 42 -46.21 -51.59 23.13
C SER A 42 -46.10 -50.56 24.26
N TRP A 43 -46.57 -49.33 24.04
CA TRP A 43 -46.59 -48.29 25.07
C TRP A 43 -47.52 -48.66 26.23
N LEU A 44 -48.76 -49.09 25.93
CA LEU A 44 -49.73 -49.49 26.96
C LEU A 44 -49.24 -50.68 27.78
N ASN A 45 -48.71 -51.71 27.11
CA ASN A 45 -48.18 -52.90 27.80
C ASN A 45 -47.01 -52.55 28.73
N ARG A 46 -46.11 -51.66 28.31
CA ARG A 46 -44.98 -51.23 29.14
C ARG A 46 -45.42 -50.27 30.24
N CYS A 47 -46.38 -49.39 29.95
CA CYS A 47 -46.96 -48.45 30.91
C CYS A 47 -47.66 -49.15 32.08
N GLN A 48 -48.26 -50.33 31.85
CA GLN A 48 -48.83 -51.15 32.92
C GLN A 48 -47.80 -51.63 33.93
N VAL A 49 -46.54 -51.81 33.52
CA VAL A 49 -45.46 -52.34 34.37
C VAL A 49 -44.76 -51.22 35.13
N VAL A 50 -44.39 -50.13 34.45
CA VAL A 50 -43.54 -49.07 35.02
C VAL A 50 -44.28 -47.76 35.29
N GLY A 51 -45.50 -47.59 34.79
CA GLY A 51 -46.24 -46.32 34.84
C GLY A 51 -45.81 -45.33 33.73
N PRO A 52 -46.66 -44.33 33.42
CA PRO A 52 -46.42 -43.44 32.28
C PRO A 52 -45.21 -42.53 32.47
N GLU A 53 -45.01 -41.98 33.67
CA GLU A 53 -43.89 -41.06 33.94
C GLU A 53 -42.53 -41.77 33.85
N ALA A 54 -42.40 -42.96 34.44
CA ALA A 54 -41.17 -43.75 34.36
C ALA A 54 -40.92 -44.28 32.94
N LEU A 55 -41.99 -44.64 32.22
CA LEU A 55 -41.89 -45.04 30.81
C LEU A 55 -41.38 -43.89 29.93
N TRP A 56 -41.83 -42.66 30.17
CA TRP A 56 -41.31 -41.50 29.44
C TRP A 56 -39.84 -41.23 29.74
N ALA A 57 -39.43 -41.35 30.99
CA ALA A 57 -38.03 -41.21 31.36
C ALA A 57 -37.16 -42.26 30.65
N GLU A 58 -37.63 -43.51 30.57
CA GLU A 58 -36.95 -44.59 29.82
C GLU A 58 -36.88 -44.30 28.32
N ILE A 59 -38.00 -43.90 27.69
CA ILE A 59 -38.04 -43.55 26.27
C ILE A 59 -37.15 -42.34 25.96
N SER A 60 -37.16 -41.32 26.81
CA SER A 60 -36.34 -40.11 26.65
C SER A 60 -34.86 -40.43 26.75
N LEU A 61 -34.48 -41.23 27.74
CA LEU A 61 -33.10 -41.68 27.93
C LEU A 61 -32.63 -42.55 26.76
N GLU A 62 -33.48 -43.42 26.23
CA GLU A 62 -33.16 -44.25 25.07
C GLU A 62 -32.99 -43.40 23.80
N LYS A 63 -33.82 -42.37 23.61
CA LYS A 63 -33.66 -41.40 22.51
C LYS A 63 -32.33 -40.65 22.62
N GLU A 64 -32.00 -40.13 23.80
CA GLU A 64 -30.72 -39.45 24.04
C GLU A 64 -29.52 -40.37 23.76
N LYS A 65 -29.58 -41.63 24.20
CA LYS A 65 -28.54 -42.63 23.90
C LYS A 65 -28.43 -42.95 22.41
N SER A 66 -29.56 -43.06 21.71
CA SER A 66 -29.59 -43.32 20.27
C SER A 66 -29.01 -42.15 19.48
N GLU A 67 -29.36 -40.91 19.82
CA GLU A 67 -28.80 -39.69 19.22
C GLU A 67 -27.29 -39.59 19.46
N GLU A 68 -26.82 -39.89 20.68
CA GLU A 68 -25.38 -39.92 20.97
C GLU A 68 -24.64 -41.02 20.19
N GLN A 69 -25.27 -42.19 20.00
CA GLN A 69 -24.72 -43.26 19.16
C GLN A 69 -24.66 -42.88 17.67
N GLU A 70 -25.65 -42.14 17.17
CA GLU A 70 -25.65 -41.62 15.81
C GLU A 70 -24.54 -40.58 15.62
N ARG A 71 -24.43 -39.60 16.52
CA ARG A 71 -23.29 -38.66 16.55
C ARG A 71 -21.95 -39.37 16.63
N LYS A 72 -21.86 -40.48 17.37
CA LYS A 72 -20.64 -41.29 17.44
C LYS A 72 -20.31 -41.95 16.09
N ARG A 73 -21.30 -42.51 15.39
CA ARG A 73 -21.12 -43.08 14.05
C ARG A 73 -20.70 -42.02 13.03
N GLU A 74 -21.35 -40.87 13.01
CA GLU A 74 -20.97 -39.76 12.13
C GLU A 74 -19.52 -39.32 12.38
N ARG A 75 -19.09 -39.26 13.66
CA ARG A 75 -17.70 -38.99 14.01
C ARG A 75 -16.74 -40.05 13.47
N GLU A 76 -17.10 -41.33 13.57
CA GLU A 76 -16.29 -42.44 13.05
C GLU A 76 -16.18 -42.41 11.51
N GLU A 77 -17.25 -42.05 10.81
CA GLU A 77 -17.25 -41.87 9.36
C GLU A 77 -16.39 -40.68 8.91
N GLU A 78 -16.49 -39.53 9.58
CA GLU A 78 -15.65 -38.37 9.30
C GLU A 78 -14.17 -38.66 9.60
N MET A 79 -13.88 -39.44 10.65
CA MET A 79 -12.53 -39.95 10.94
C MET A 79 -12.00 -40.87 9.83
N ALA A 80 -12.86 -41.69 9.23
CA ALA A 80 -12.50 -42.58 8.12
C ALA A 80 -12.21 -41.80 6.83
N LEU A 81 -12.87 -40.65 6.61
CA LEU A 81 -12.65 -39.79 5.45
C LEU A 81 -11.26 -39.14 5.40
N LYS A 82 -10.45 -39.22 6.48
CA LYS A 82 -9.06 -38.73 6.57
C LYS A 82 -8.82 -37.39 5.84
N LYS A 83 -9.72 -36.42 6.00
CA LYS A 83 -9.44 -35.05 5.55
C LYS A 83 -8.26 -34.50 6.33
N LYS A 84 -7.18 -34.16 5.62
CA LYS A 84 -6.04 -33.49 6.23
C LYS A 84 -6.45 -32.10 6.67
N ILE A 85 -6.41 -31.86 7.98
CA ILE A 85 -6.52 -30.51 8.54
C ILE A 85 -5.22 -29.76 8.28
N THR A 86 -5.31 -28.47 8.03
CA THR A 86 -4.13 -27.60 7.84
C THR A 86 -3.56 -27.14 9.19
N TYR A 87 -2.31 -26.69 9.19
CA TYR A 87 -1.65 -26.07 10.34
C TYR A 87 -2.46 -24.90 10.91
N TYR A 88 -3.00 -24.04 10.05
CA TYR A 88 -3.83 -22.91 10.47
C TYR A 88 -5.12 -23.35 11.18
N GLN A 89 -5.81 -24.34 10.61
CA GLN A 89 -7.02 -24.90 11.21
C GLN A 89 -6.72 -25.53 12.55
N HIS A 90 -5.69 -26.37 12.63
CA HIS A 90 -5.26 -27.01 13.86
C HIS A 90 -4.91 -25.97 14.93
N LYS A 91 -4.06 -24.99 14.60
CA LYS A 91 -3.65 -23.90 15.51
C LYS A 91 -4.84 -23.12 16.07
N THR A 92 -5.81 -22.83 15.22
CA THR A 92 -6.98 -22.04 15.59
C THR A 92 -7.92 -22.85 16.48
N LEU A 93 -8.14 -24.13 16.14
CA LEU A 93 -8.91 -25.05 16.96
C LEU A 93 -8.27 -25.28 18.34
N THR A 94 -6.94 -25.38 18.43
CA THR A 94 -6.22 -25.50 19.72
C THR A 94 -6.50 -24.32 20.65
N LYS A 95 -6.53 -23.09 20.13
CA LYS A 95 -6.88 -21.91 20.94
C LYS A 95 -8.31 -21.97 21.48
N PHE A 96 -9.26 -22.43 20.67
CA PHE A 96 -10.64 -22.61 21.12
C PHE A 96 -10.72 -23.72 22.16
N PHE A 97 -9.99 -24.82 21.98
CA PHE A 97 -9.94 -25.94 22.92
C PHE A 97 -9.38 -25.56 24.28
N GLU A 98 -8.30 -24.77 24.32
CA GLU A 98 -7.71 -24.24 25.56
C GLU A 98 -8.69 -23.37 26.35
N THR A 99 -9.60 -22.69 25.66
CA THR A 99 -10.59 -21.79 26.28
C THR A 99 -11.86 -22.55 26.69
N ASN A 100 -12.36 -23.43 25.82
CA ASN A 100 -13.52 -24.28 26.06
C ASN A 100 -13.35 -25.64 25.38
N PRO A 101 -13.01 -26.72 26.10
CA PRO A 101 -12.80 -28.03 25.52
C PRO A 101 -14.09 -28.79 25.17
N ILE A 102 -15.26 -28.27 25.58
CA ILE A 102 -16.57 -28.86 25.32
C ILE A 102 -17.50 -27.75 24.79
N PRO A 103 -17.31 -27.33 23.53
CA PRO A 103 -18.19 -26.35 22.91
C PRO A 103 -19.60 -26.92 22.71
N ASP A 104 -20.60 -26.06 22.93
CA ASP A 104 -21.99 -26.37 22.57
C ASP A 104 -22.20 -26.28 21.03
N TYR A 105 -23.42 -26.60 20.58
CA TYR A 105 -23.73 -26.64 19.14
C TYR A 105 -23.55 -25.28 18.44
N ASP A 106 -23.95 -24.18 19.09
CA ASP A 106 -23.84 -22.84 18.52
C ASP A 106 -22.37 -22.41 18.44
N GLN A 107 -21.59 -22.76 19.44
CA GLN A 107 -20.14 -22.53 19.47
C GLN A 107 -19.43 -23.36 18.39
N LEU A 108 -19.82 -24.61 18.16
CA LEU A 108 -19.29 -25.43 17.08
C LEU A 108 -19.55 -24.80 15.71
N GLU A 109 -20.72 -24.17 15.51
CA GLU A 109 -21.02 -23.45 14.26
C GLU A 109 -20.13 -22.22 14.06
N ILE A 110 -19.92 -21.44 15.12
CA ILE A 110 -19.04 -20.26 15.09
C ILE A 110 -17.59 -20.68 14.79
N ILE A 111 -17.11 -21.71 15.47
CA ILE A 111 -15.77 -22.25 15.29
C ILE A 111 -15.64 -22.80 13.87
N GLY A 112 -16.59 -23.60 13.38
CA GLY A 112 -16.61 -24.14 12.03
C GLY A 112 -16.49 -23.07 10.95
N LYS A 113 -17.26 -21.97 11.08
CA LYS A 113 -17.13 -20.82 10.18
C LYS A 113 -15.75 -20.16 10.23
N SER A 114 -15.14 -20.08 11.40
CA SER A 114 -13.82 -19.44 11.58
C SER A 114 -12.65 -20.21 10.95
N VAL A 115 -12.77 -21.54 10.84
CA VAL A 115 -11.72 -22.41 10.29
C VAL A 115 -12.14 -23.10 8.98
N GLU A 116 -13.27 -22.69 8.41
CA GLU A 116 -13.86 -23.25 7.18
C GLU A 116 -14.06 -24.78 7.26
N MET A 117 -14.56 -25.27 8.39
CA MET A 117 -14.86 -26.67 8.66
C MET A 117 -16.35 -26.87 8.98
N THR A 118 -16.87 -28.07 8.71
CA THR A 118 -18.23 -28.45 9.13
C THR A 118 -18.29 -28.61 10.64
N ASN A 119 -19.47 -28.41 11.25
CA ASN A 119 -19.67 -28.60 12.69
C ASN A 119 -19.24 -30.00 13.13
N VAL A 120 -19.54 -31.01 12.31
CA VAL A 120 -19.14 -32.42 12.55
C VAL A 120 -17.62 -32.57 12.55
N ALA A 121 -16.91 -31.99 11.58
CA ALA A 121 -15.44 -32.06 11.52
C ALA A 121 -14.78 -31.36 12.72
N VAL A 122 -15.34 -30.22 13.16
CA VAL A 122 -14.88 -29.53 14.37
C VAL A 122 -15.13 -30.40 15.61
N ASP A 123 -16.34 -30.94 15.80
CA ASP A 123 -16.63 -31.81 16.95
C ASP A 123 -15.75 -33.07 16.96
N CYS A 124 -15.51 -33.69 15.79
CA CYS A 124 -14.54 -34.78 15.63
C CYS A 124 -13.16 -34.37 16.12
N TRP A 125 -12.67 -33.20 15.71
CA TRP A 125 -11.36 -32.72 16.13
C TRP A 125 -11.31 -32.50 17.64
N PHE A 126 -12.31 -31.85 18.23
CA PHE A 126 -12.39 -31.64 19.68
C PHE A 126 -12.46 -32.96 20.45
N PHE A 127 -13.22 -33.94 19.96
CA PHE A 127 -13.29 -35.28 20.52
C PHE A 127 -11.93 -36.00 20.48
N ARG A 128 -11.21 -35.91 19.37
CA ARG A 128 -9.85 -36.44 19.25
C ARG A 128 -8.89 -35.73 20.21
N CYS A 129 -8.95 -34.40 20.33
CA CYS A 129 -8.16 -33.66 21.32
C CYS A 129 -8.42 -34.09 22.76
N ARG A 130 -9.68 -34.34 23.14
CA ARG A 130 -10.01 -34.87 24.48
C ARG A 130 -9.47 -36.28 24.71
N THR A 131 -9.34 -37.08 23.65
CA THR A 131 -8.95 -38.50 23.75
C THR A 131 -7.45 -38.70 23.75
N MET A 132 -6.72 -37.95 22.91
CA MET A 132 -5.29 -38.16 22.66
C MET A 132 -4.43 -36.91 22.88
N GLY A 133 -5.05 -35.77 23.20
CA GLY A 133 -4.38 -34.49 23.37
C GLY A 133 -4.16 -33.75 22.04
N PRO A 134 -4.18 -32.40 22.05
CA PRO A 134 -3.89 -31.61 20.85
C PRO A 134 -2.48 -31.87 20.29
N GLU A 135 -1.53 -32.22 21.16
CA GLU A 135 -0.11 -32.40 20.81
C GLU A 135 0.14 -33.68 20.01
N ALA A 136 -0.63 -34.74 20.28
CA ALA A 136 -0.59 -35.94 19.45
C ALA A 136 -1.11 -35.66 18.03
N LEU A 137 -2.11 -34.78 17.91
CA LEU A 137 -2.70 -34.41 16.63
C LEU A 137 -1.82 -33.45 15.81
N TRP A 138 -0.97 -32.63 16.46
CA TRP A 138 0.05 -31.82 15.77
C TRP A 138 1.02 -32.67 14.93
N THR A 139 1.35 -33.86 15.41
CA THR A 139 2.23 -34.81 14.70
C THR A 139 1.64 -35.26 13.35
N GLU A 140 0.30 -35.27 13.21
CA GLU A 140 -0.39 -35.64 11.97
C GLU A 140 -0.42 -34.50 10.93
N VAL A 141 -0.29 -33.24 11.38
CA VAL A 141 -0.37 -32.04 10.52
C VAL A 141 0.96 -31.75 9.80
N GLY A 142 2.07 -32.37 10.22
CA GLY A 142 3.37 -32.22 9.59
C GLY A 142 3.94 -30.82 9.81
N GLU A 143 4.24 -30.51 11.07
CA GLU A 143 4.66 -29.18 11.59
C GLU A 143 5.71 -28.47 10.73
N GLU A 144 6.68 -29.19 10.17
CA GLU A 144 7.88 -28.57 9.60
C GLU A 144 7.68 -27.90 8.23
N ALA A 145 6.80 -28.44 7.37
CA ALA A 145 6.65 -27.96 6.01
C ALA A 145 5.72 -26.74 5.91
N GLU A 146 4.66 -26.68 6.71
CA GLU A 146 3.70 -25.57 6.70
C GLU A 146 4.19 -24.37 7.53
N ILE A 147 4.88 -24.59 8.66
CA ILE A 147 5.50 -23.50 9.44
C ILE A 147 6.55 -22.77 8.60
N LYS A 148 7.36 -23.50 7.81
CA LYS A 148 8.36 -22.89 6.93
C LYS A 148 7.71 -22.02 5.86
N LYS A 149 6.64 -22.51 5.21
CA LYS A 149 5.89 -21.72 4.22
C LYS A 149 5.25 -20.46 4.82
N GLU A 150 4.64 -20.54 6.01
CA GLU A 150 4.03 -19.37 6.67
C GLU A 150 5.10 -18.34 7.07
N LYS A 151 6.25 -18.80 7.58
CA LYS A 151 7.38 -17.93 7.94
C LYS A 151 7.95 -17.20 6.72
N ASP A 152 8.18 -17.92 5.63
CA ASP A 152 8.68 -17.35 4.38
C ASP A 152 7.69 -16.34 3.79
N GLN A 153 6.38 -16.64 3.81
CA GLN A 153 5.33 -15.70 3.38
C GLN A 153 5.29 -14.44 4.24
N LYS A 154 5.39 -14.58 5.57
CA LYS A 154 5.37 -13.44 6.50
C LYS A 154 6.60 -12.55 6.32
N GLU A 155 7.76 -13.13 6.05
CA GLU A 155 8.99 -12.39 5.80
C GLU A 155 8.93 -11.64 4.45
N GLN A 156 8.42 -12.29 3.40
CA GLN A 156 8.13 -11.62 2.13
C GLN A 156 7.14 -10.46 2.31
N LEU A 157 6.03 -10.68 3.02
CA LEU A 157 5.02 -9.63 3.25
C LEU A 157 5.62 -8.43 4.00
N LYS A 158 6.48 -8.69 4.99
CA LYS A 158 7.19 -7.65 5.75
C LYS A 158 8.14 -6.85 4.86
N ALA A 159 8.88 -7.52 3.96
CA ALA A 159 9.75 -6.87 3.00
C ALA A 159 8.95 -6.00 2.00
N THR A 160 7.83 -6.51 1.48
CA THR A 160 6.94 -5.75 0.60
C THR A 160 6.35 -4.53 1.31
N LEU A 161 5.93 -4.67 2.57
CA LEU A 161 5.39 -3.56 3.34
C LEU A 161 6.44 -2.46 3.58
N GLN A 162 7.68 -2.83 3.87
CA GLN A 162 8.78 -1.87 4.00
C GLN A 162 9.11 -1.18 2.67
N SER A 163 9.14 -1.92 1.57
CA SER A 163 9.33 -1.35 0.23
C SER A 163 8.21 -0.36 -0.14
N LYS A 164 6.95 -0.73 0.13
CA LYS A 164 5.78 0.14 -0.09
C LYS A 164 5.89 1.46 0.70
N LYS A 165 6.28 1.40 1.98
CA LYS A 165 6.46 2.62 2.79
C LYS A 165 7.52 3.56 2.21
N LYS A 166 8.64 3.01 1.73
CA LYS A 166 9.69 3.81 1.07
C LYS A 166 9.19 4.46 -0.22
N LEU A 167 8.41 3.74 -1.03
CA LEU A 167 7.78 4.28 -2.24
C LEU A 167 6.77 5.39 -1.92
N GLU A 168 5.94 5.22 -0.89
CA GLU A 168 4.99 6.25 -0.45
C GLU A 168 5.70 7.55 -0.03
N GLU A 169 6.81 7.43 0.70
CA GLU A 169 7.63 8.58 1.11
C GLU A 169 8.28 9.29 -0.09
N GLN A 170 8.80 8.54 -1.06
CA GLN A 170 9.34 9.09 -2.30
C GLN A 170 8.28 9.87 -3.10
N VAL A 171 7.09 9.28 -3.28
CA VAL A 171 5.98 9.93 -4.01
C VAL A 171 5.53 11.22 -3.31
N GLU A 172 5.51 11.26 -1.98
CA GLU A 172 5.14 12.46 -1.24
C GLU A 172 6.18 13.59 -1.39
N ASN A 173 7.47 13.24 -1.41
CA ASN A 173 8.53 14.22 -1.67
C ASN A 173 8.47 14.76 -3.11
N GLU A 174 8.30 13.89 -4.11
CA GLU A 174 8.13 14.31 -5.51
C GLU A 174 6.91 15.23 -5.71
N LYS A 175 5.80 14.97 -5.02
CA LYS A 175 4.62 15.86 -5.05
C LYS A 175 4.93 17.24 -4.51
N LYS A 176 5.72 17.35 -3.44
CA LYS A 176 6.13 18.65 -2.87
C LYS A 176 7.05 19.39 -3.82
N GLU A 177 8.03 18.72 -4.41
CA GLU A 177 8.93 19.31 -5.40
C GLU A 177 8.16 19.80 -6.64
N ASN A 178 7.25 18.99 -7.17
CA ASN A 178 6.42 19.36 -8.32
C ASN A 178 5.53 20.58 -8.00
N LYS A 179 5.01 20.68 -6.77
CA LYS A 179 4.25 21.85 -6.33
C LYS A 179 5.09 23.12 -6.30
N GLU A 180 6.34 23.06 -5.85
CA GLU A 180 7.26 24.21 -5.88
C GLU A 180 7.66 24.59 -7.31
N LEU A 181 7.96 23.60 -8.17
CA LEU A 181 8.23 23.85 -9.60
C LEU A 181 7.06 24.56 -10.29
N ARG A 182 5.81 24.14 -10.02
CA ARG A 182 4.62 24.82 -10.55
C ARG A 182 4.52 26.28 -10.11
N LYS A 183 4.88 26.60 -8.86
CA LYS A 183 4.92 27.99 -8.38
C LYS A 183 5.98 28.83 -9.10
N ILE A 184 7.15 28.25 -9.34
CA ILE A 184 8.24 28.93 -10.08
C ILE A 184 7.79 29.22 -11.52
N ILE A 185 7.22 28.22 -12.21
CA ILE A 185 6.70 28.38 -13.58
C ILE A 185 5.63 29.47 -13.63
N ALA A 186 4.70 29.48 -12.67
CA ALA A 186 3.65 30.51 -12.59
C ALA A 186 4.25 31.92 -12.39
N ARG A 187 5.26 32.06 -11.53
CA ARG A 187 5.97 33.32 -11.31
C ARG A 187 6.68 33.79 -12.58
N GLN A 188 7.45 32.91 -13.23
CA GLN A 188 8.14 33.21 -14.47
C GLN A 188 7.17 33.62 -15.59
N ALA A 189 6.00 32.96 -15.69
CA ALA A 189 4.97 33.34 -16.66
C ALA A 189 4.40 34.74 -16.40
N ALA A 190 4.22 35.13 -15.13
CA ALA A 190 3.78 36.47 -14.76
C ALA A 190 4.85 37.53 -15.08
N GLU A 191 6.10 37.29 -14.70
CA GLU A 191 7.24 38.18 -15.00
C GLU A 191 7.44 38.37 -16.52
N LEU A 192 7.30 37.30 -17.31
CA LEU A 192 7.38 37.37 -18.76
C LEU A 192 6.25 38.24 -19.35
N THR A 193 5.06 38.16 -18.77
CA THR A 193 3.89 38.94 -19.20
C THR A 193 4.10 40.43 -18.91
N GLU A 194 4.61 40.75 -17.72
CA GLU A 194 4.96 42.13 -17.32
C GLU A 194 6.07 42.70 -18.20
N SER A 195 7.14 41.92 -18.43
CA SER A 195 8.25 42.32 -19.31
C SER A 195 7.78 42.63 -20.74
N LYS A 196 6.89 41.80 -21.30
CA LYS A 196 6.28 42.07 -22.62
C LYS A 196 5.48 43.37 -22.64
N SER A 197 4.71 43.67 -21.59
CA SER A 197 3.98 44.94 -21.47
C SER A 197 4.94 46.13 -21.44
N LEU A 198 6.00 46.06 -20.64
CA LEU A 198 7.00 47.12 -20.53
C LEU A 198 7.69 47.38 -21.87
N ILE A 199 8.03 46.32 -22.62
CA ILE A 199 8.62 46.44 -23.96
C ILE A 199 7.65 47.12 -24.92
N ALA A 200 6.35 46.77 -24.88
CA ALA A 200 5.34 47.41 -25.72
C ALA A 200 5.22 48.91 -25.40
N ASP A 201 5.18 49.28 -24.12
CA ASP A 201 5.11 50.67 -23.67
C ASP A 201 6.36 51.46 -24.12
N LYS A 202 7.55 50.89 -23.94
CA LYS A 202 8.81 51.51 -24.37
C LYS A 202 8.91 51.66 -25.87
N ASN A 203 8.43 50.68 -26.64
CA ASN A 203 8.37 50.79 -28.09
C ASN A 203 7.41 51.91 -28.53
N ALA A 204 6.27 52.07 -27.88
CA ALA A 204 5.36 53.19 -28.16
C ALA A 204 6.01 54.55 -27.83
N GLU A 205 6.75 54.65 -26.72
CA GLU A 205 7.52 55.84 -26.34
C GLU A 205 8.58 56.18 -27.40
N ILE A 206 9.35 55.19 -27.86
CA ILE A 206 10.36 55.35 -28.92
C ILE A 206 9.72 55.85 -30.22
N GLN A 207 8.59 55.26 -30.64
CA GLN A 207 7.88 55.69 -31.84
C GLN A 207 7.40 57.15 -31.74
N ASN A 208 6.91 57.57 -30.58
CA ASN A 208 6.52 58.97 -30.35
C ASN A 208 7.71 59.92 -30.41
N LEU A 209 8.86 59.55 -29.83
CA LEU A 209 10.10 60.34 -29.89
C LEU A 209 10.62 60.48 -31.32
N ILE A 210 10.61 59.40 -32.11
CA ILE A 210 10.97 59.45 -33.54
C ILE A 210 10.05 60.40 -34.30
N LYS A 211 8.74 60.34 -34.05
CA LYS A 211 7.77 61.24 -34.70
C LYS A 211 8.06 62.70 -34.39
N LYS A 212 8.42 63.00 -33.13
CA LYS A 212 8.79 64.34 -32.70
C LYS A 212 10.09 64.82 -33.33
N SER A 213 11.13 64.00 -33.36
CA SER A 213 12.43 64.39 -33.95
C SER A 213 12.33 64.65 -35.46
N VAL A 214 11.49 63.90 -36.18
CA VAL A 214 11.19 64.16 -37.59
C VAL A 214 10.53 65.54 -37.77
N ASN A 215 9.65 65.92 -36.85
CA ASN A 215 8.97 67.22 -36.86
C ASN A 215 9.96 68.35 -36.56
N ASP A 216 10.81 68.18 -35.53
CA ASP A 216 11.87 69.13 -35.17
C ASP A 216 12.86 69.31 -36.35
N GLN A 217 13.17 68.25 -37.08
CA GLN A 217 14.05 68.31 -38.26
C GLN A 217 13.42 69.05 -39.45
N ALA A 218 12.09 68.99 -39.60
CA ALA A 218 11.36 69.78 -40.60
C ALA A 218 11.38 71.29 -40.25
N GLU A 219 11.20 71.64 -38.98
CA GLU A 219 11.35 73.02 -38.49
C GLU A 219 12.79 73.55 -38.69
N ILE A 220 13.81 72.74 -38.40
CA ILE A 220 15.21 73.11 -38.64
C ILE A 220 15.48 73.38 -40.13
N GLN A 221 14.89 72.60 -41.05
CA GLN A 221 15.02 72.88 -42.48
C GLN A 221 14.34 74.19 -42.90
N GLN A 222 13.15 74.48 -42.36
CA GLN A 222 12.48 75.76 -42.61
C GLN A 222 13.31 76.94 -42.08
N LEU A 223 13.84 76.83 -40.87
CA LEU A 223 14.72 77.85 -40.28
C LEU A 223 15.98 78.05 -41.12
N LYS A 224 16.62 76.98 -41.60
CA LYS A 224 17.76 77.07 -42.52
C LYS A 224 17.41 77.83 -43.79
N SER A 225 16.27 77.53 -44.41
CA SER A 225 15.79 78.26 -45.60
C SER A 225 15.54 79.74 -45.31
N TRP A 226 15.00 80.07 -44.14
CA TRP A 226 14.71 81.45 -43.74
C TRP A 226 16.00 82.25 -43.49
N ILE A 227 16.98 81.64 -42.81
CA ILE A 227 18.32 82.20 -42.62
C ILE A 227 18.98 82.46 -43.98
N THR A 228 18.96 81.48 -44.89
CA THR A 228 19.54 81.66 -46.25
C THR A 228 18.91 82.86 -46.96
N ASN A 229 17.58 82.99 -46.96
CA ASN A 229 16.90 84.13 -47.59
C ASN A 229 17.30 85.47 -46.96
N ILE A 230 17.36 85.55 -45.62
CA ILE A 230 17.78 86.76 -44.91
C ILE A 230 19.24 87.10 -45.25
N THR A 231 20.14 86.11 -45.27
CA THR A 231 21.55 86.31 -45.65
C THR A 231 21.68 86.81 -47.09
N THR A 232 20.92 86.24 -48.03
CA THR A 232 20.90 86.69 -49.44
C THR A 232 20.35 88.12 -49.57
N MET A 233 19.32 88.48 -48.81
CA MET A 233 18.77 89.85 -48.80
C MET A 233 19.69 90.87 -48.11
N SER A 234 20.35 90.47 -47.02
CA SER A 234 21.33 91.27 -46.28
C SER A 234 22.51 91.68 -47.16
N HIS A 235 22.92 90.81 -48.09
CA HIS A 235 23.99 91.09 -49.04
C HIS A 235 23.62 92.15 -50.10
N ILE A 236 22.33 92.46 -50.28
CA ILE A 236 21.86 93.43 -51.27
C ILE A 236 21.87 94.87 -50.70
N GLN A 237 21.81 95.05 -49.37
CA GLN A 237 21.86 96.37 -48.72
C GLN A 237 22.30 96.26 -47.24
N SER A 238 23.59 96.40 -46.90
CA SER A 238 23.96 96.79 -45.52
C SER A 238 25.41 97.25 -45.33
N ASP A 239 25.56 98.23 -44.42
CA ASP A 239 26.81 98.72 -43.85
C ASP A 239 27.62 97.60 -43.19
N SER A 240 28.88 97.46 -43.61
CA SER A 240 29.85 96.44 -43.19
C SER A 240 30.00 96.27 -41.66
N VAL A 241 29.79 97.35 -40.89
CA VAL A 241 29.90 97.32 -39.41
C VAL A 241 28.74 96.57 -38.75
N ARG A 242 27.52 96.63 -39.30
CA ARG A 242 26.37 95.89 -38.75
C ARG A 242 26.46 94.39 -39.06
N LEU A 243 27.00 94.04 -40.23
CA LEU A 243 27.19 92.65 -40.65
C LEU A 243 28.18 91.91 -39.73
N LEU A 244 29.31 92.56 -39.41
CA LEU A 244 30.31 92.02 -38.48
C LEU A 244 29.75 91.76 -37.07
N ASN A 245 28.82 92.60 -36.61
CA ASN A 245 28.20 92.45 -35.29
C ASN A 245 27.19 91.29 -35.27
N VAL A 246 26.45 91.08 -36.37
CA VAL A 246 25.57 89.92 -36.55
C VAL A 246 26.37 88.63 -36.64
N GLU A 247 27.50 88.61 -37.36
CA GLU A 247 28.39 87.44 -37.44
C GLU A 247 28.96 87.07 -36.06
N LYS A 248 29.36 88.05 -35.24
CA LYS A 248 29.82 87.80 -33.86
C LYS A 248 28.72 87.21 -32.97
N GLU A 249 27.50 87.75 -33.03
CA GLU A 249 26.38 87.22 -32.26
C GLU A 249 25.95 85.84 -32.77
N LEU A 250 25.97 85.59 -34.08
CA LEU A 250 25.66 84.28 -34.65
C LEU A 250 26.69 83.22 -34.22
N ALA A 251 27.98 83.55 -34.23
CA ALA A 251 29.04 82.68 -33.73
C ALA A 251 28.87 82.36 -32.24
N ARG A 252 28.47 83.36 -31.45
CA ARG A 252 28.19 83.20 -30.01
C ARG A 252 26.97 82.31 -29.75
N VAL A 253 25.87 82.52 -30.47
CA VAL A 253 24.66 81.69 -30.36
C VAL A 253 24.92 80.27 -30.84
N SER A 254 25.68 80.09 -31.92
CA SER A 254 26.09 78.77 -32.42
C SER A 254 26.91 78.01 -31.37
N SER A 255 27.89 78.67 -30.75
CA SER A 255 28.70 78.08 -29.67
C SER A 255 27.86 77.69 -28.45
N MET A 256 26.90 78.53 -28.05
CA MET A 256 26.01 78.22 -26.92
C MET A 256 25.08 77.02 -27.21
N PHE A 257 24.63 76.87 -28.46
CA PHE A 257 23.77 75.75 -28.86
C PHE A 257 24.54 74.42 -28.85
N GLU A 258 25.75 74.43 -29.39
CA GLU A 258 26.66 73.27 -29.42
C GLU A 258 27.04 72.84 -27.99
N GLU A 259 27.31 73.80 -27.10
CA GLU A 259 27.59 73.53 -25.69
C GLU A 259 26.36 72.94 -24.96
N ALA A 260 25.15 73.40 -25.26
CA ALA A 260 23.92 72.87 -24.68
C ALA A 260 23.60 71.44 -25.15
N GLU A 261 23.84 71.12 -26.42
CA GLU A 261 23.71 69.75 -26.96
C GLU A 261 24.73 68.81 -26.33
N LEU A 262 26.01 69.22 -26.27
CA LEU A 262 27.07 68.45 -25.62
C LEU A 262 26.73 68.17 -24.16
N ARG A 263 26.16 69.14 -23.44
CA ARG A 263 25.78 68.98 -22.03
C ARG A 263 24.63 67.99 -21.84
N LYS A 264 23.64 67.96 -22.76
CA LYS A 264 22.55 66.97 -22.76
C LYS A 264 23.08 65.57 -23.07
N GLU A 265 23.95 65.42 -24.06
CA GLU A 265 24.51 64.11 -24.41
C GLU A 265 25.39 63.57 -23.28
N ASN A 266 26.16 64.43 -22.62
CA ASN A 266 26.99 64.05 -21.48
C ASN A 266 26.13 63.55 -20.29
N GLN A 267 24.96 64.17 -20.04
CA GLN A 267 24.01 63.65 -19.05
C GLN A 267 23.42 62.29 -19.45
N ARG A 268 23.13 62.09 -20.73
CA ARG A 268 22.60 60.83 -21.27
C ARG A 268 23.61 59.69 -21.15
N LEU A 269 24.86 59.97 -21.51
CA LEU A 269 25.99 59.04 -21.33
C LEU A 269 26.19 58.67 -19.85
N LYS A 270 26.12 59.65 -18.95
CA LYS A 270 26.23 59.41 -17.50
C LYS A 270 25.10 58.53 -16.94
N LYS A 271 23.92 58.54 -17.56
CA LYS A 271 22.81 57.64 -17.22
C LYS A 271 23.08 56.23 -17.74
N HIS A 272 23.50 56.09 -19.00
CA HIS A 272 23.88 54.80 -19.57
C HIS A 272 25.03 54.13 -18.81
N GLU A 273 26.03 54.90 -18.38
CA GLU A 273 27.15 54.41 -17.56
C GLU A 273 26.64 53.77 -16.25
N LYS A 274 25.67 54.39 -15.58
CA LYS A 274 25.06 53.83 -14.36
C LYS A 274 24.25 52.57 -14.63
N GLU A 275 23.52 52.52 -15.75
CA GLU A 275 22.76 51.32 -16.16
C GLU A 275 23.71 50.17 -16.49
N PHE A 276 24.82 50.46 -17.16
CA PHE A 276 25.85 49.48 -17.50
C PHE A 276 26.56 48.93 -16.25
N GLU A 277 26.89 49.80 -15.28
CA GLU A 277 27.45 49.38 -14.00
C GLU A 277 26.50 48.45 -13.24
N ALA A 278 25.20 48.76 -13.22
CA ALA A 278 24.19 47.89 -12.60
C ALA A 278 24.07 46.53 -13.29
N MET A 279 24.15 46.51 -14.63
CA MET A 279 24.16 45.27 -15.41
C MET A 279 25.39 44.41 -15.10
N LEU A 280 26.56 45.03 -14.98
CA LEU A 280 27.82 44.35 -14.66
C LEU A 280 27.78 43.70 -13.27
N GLN A 281 27.15 44.37 -12.29
CA GLN A 281 26.94 43.80 -10.95
C GLN A 281 25.94 42.62 -10.98
N PHE A 282 24.91 42.71 -11.81
CA PHE A 282 23.95 41.62 -11.99
C PHE A 282 24.58 40.40 -12.68
N GLU A 283 25.41 40.62 -13.70
CA GLU A 283 26.17 39.58 -14.40
C GLU A 283 27.10 38.83 -13.44
N LYS A 284 27.89 39.54 -12.63
CA LYS A 284 28.74 38.92 -11.58
C LYS A 284 27.94 38.06 -10.60
N LYS A 285 26.71 38.47 -10.27
CA LYS A 285 25.84 37.70 -9.38
C LYS A 285 25.31 36.44 -10.05
N LEU A 286 24.97 36.51 -11.33
CA LEU A 286 24.57 35.37 -12.16
C LEU A 286 25.72 34.37 -12.33
N GLU A 287 26.92 34.85 -12.62
CA GLU A 287 28.11 34.01 -12.79
C GLU A 287 28.39 33.20 -11.52
N LYS A 288 28.32 33.84 -10.34
CA LYS A 288 28.45 33.14 -9.06
C LYS A 288 27.37 32.07 -8.85
N GLN A 289 26.12 32.34 -9.24
CA GLN A 289 25.03 31.36 -9.14
C GLN A 289 25.22 30.18 -10.09
N VAL A 290 25.70 30.43 -11.31
CA VAL A 290 26.02 29.38 -12.28
C VAL A 290 27.17 28.52 -11.77
N GLU A 291 28.19 29.13 -11.15
CA GLU A 291 29.31 28.39 -10.58
C GLU A 291 28.86 27.50 -9.40
N GLU A 292 28.06 28.03 -8.47
CA GLU A 292 27.45 27.24 -7.38
C GLU A 292 26.59 26.08 -7.90
N LEU A 293 25.81 26.31 -8.95
CA LEU A 293 25.01 25.26 -9.60
C LEU A 293 25.88 24.23 -10.33
N SER A 294 27.10 24.56 -10.76
CA SER A 294 27.98 23.61 -11.45
C SER A 294 28.62 22.60 -10.50
N PHE A 295 28.84 22.95 -9.24
CA PHE A 295 29.35 22.04 -8.21
C PHE A 295 28.33 20.97 -7.79
N HIS A 296 27.04 21.28 -7.82
CA HIS A 296 26.01 20.39 -7.29
C HIS A 296 25.85 19.06 -8.07
N PRO A 297 25.83 19.05 -9.42
CA PRO A 297 25.85 17.81 -10.21
C PRO A 297 27.10 16.97 -9.98
N GLN A 298 28.26 17.61 -9.78
CA GLN A 298 29.50 16.90 -9.55
C GLN A 298 29.49 16.20 -8.19
N GLU A 299 29.03 16.88 -7.13
CA GLU A 299 28.85 16.28 -5.80
C GLU A 299 27.82 15.12 -5.82
N MET A 300 26.73 15.27 -6.58
CA MET A 300 25.77 14.17 -6.77
C MET A 300 26.38 12.99 -7.51
N ASN A 301 27.17 13.22 -8.56
CA ASN A 301 27.84 12.15 -9.30
C ASN A 301 28.82 11.38 -8.41
N ASP A 302 29.62 12.07 -7.60
CA ASP A 302 30.55 11.42 -6.66
C ASP A 302 29.79 10.55 -5.62
N LYS A 303 28.63 11.03 -5.14
CA LYS A 303 27.74 10.26 -4.24
C LYS A 303 27.12 9.04 -4.94
N ILE A 304 26.74 9.16 -6.20
CA ILE A 304 26.21 8.05 -6.99
C ILE A 304 27.29 7.01 -7.26
N GLU A 305 28.51 7.43 -7.59
CA GLU A 305 29.62 6.53 -7.85
C GLU A 305 29.99 5.72 -6.59
N THR A 306 30.12 6.39 -5.44
CA THR A 306 30.43 5.74 -4.17
C THR A 306 29.34 4.75 -3.71
N THR A 307 28.06 5.10 -3.88
CA THR A 307 26.95 4.18 -3.55
C THR A 307 26.84 3.01 -4.52
N THR A 308 27.17 3.22 -5.79
CA THR A 308 27.21 2.18 -6.82
C THR A 308 28.32 1.17 -6.53
N GLN A 309 29.54 1.63 -6.23
CA GLN A 309 30.67 0.76 -5.85
C GLN A 309 30.34 -0.07 -4.61
N LYS A 310 29.74 0.54 -3.58
CA LYS A 310 29.30 -0.19 -2.37
C LYS A 310 28.29 -1.29 -2.68
N THR A 311 27.33 -1.01 -3.57
CA THR A 311 26.31 -1.99 -3.97
C THR A 311 26.92 -3.14 -4.77
N GLN A 312 27.88 -2.85 -5.65
CA GLN A 312 28.62 -3.88 -6.37
C GLN A 312 29.41 -4.76 -5.41
N GLN A 313 30.11 -4.19 -4.42
CA GLN A 313 30.82 -4.99 -3.41
C GLN A 313 29.86 -5.91 -2.64
N GLN A 314 28.72 -5.39 -2.18
CA GLN A 314 27.72 -6.21 -1.48
C GLN A 314 27.19 -7.36 -2.35
N SER A 315 27.06 -7.15 -3.66
CA SER A 315 26.65 -8.22 -4.58
C SER A 315 27.69 -9.33 -4.68
N VAL A 316 28.99 -8.98 -4.70
CA VAL A 316 30.09 -9.95 -4.69
C VAL A 316 30.09 -10.74 -3.38
N ASP A 317 29.98 -10.05 -2.24
CA ASP A 317 29.95 -10.70 -0.91
C ASP A 317 28.76 -11.67 -0.79
N LEU A 318 27.59 -11.32 -1.36
CA LEU A 318 26.41 -12.20 -1.42
C LEU A 318 26.65 -13.45 -2.28
N THR A 319 27.33 -13.32 -3.43
CA THR A 319 27.67 -14.48 -4.26
C THR A 319 28.65 -15.41 -3.56
N GLU A 320 29.62 -14.86 -2.83
CA GLU A 320 30.56 -15.63 -2.04
C GLU A 320 29.85 -16.36 -0.89
N SER A 321 28.93 -15.68 -0.18
CA SER A 321 28.10 -16.28 0.88
C SER A 321 27.24 -17.43 0.36
N ASN A 322 26.64 -17.29 -0.82
CA ASN A 322 25.87 -18.37 -1.47
C ASN A 322 26.76 -19.58 -1.83
N SER A 323 28.00 -19.35 -2.24
CA SER A 323 28.94 -20.45 -2.52
C SER A 323 29.27 -21.24 -1.24
N VAL A 324 29.48 -20.54 -0.12
CA VAL A 324 29.71 -21.15 1.20
C VAL A 324 28.49 -21.94 1.67
N LEU A 325 27.29 -21.38 1.53
CA LEU A 325 26.05 -22.06 1.88
C LEU A 325 25.85 -23.36 1.09
N THR A 326 26.19 -23.34 -0.20
CA THR A 326 26.15 -24.53 -1.07
C THR A 326 27.15 -25.61 -0.59
N GLY A 327 28.35 -25.19 -0.17
CA GLY A 327 29.33 -26.08 0.45
C GLY A 327 28.81 -26.70 1.75
N ILE A 328 28.21 -25.91 2.64
CA ILE A 328 27.61 -26.38 3.90
C ILE A 328 26.51 -27.41 3.63
N ASN A 329 25.60 -27.14 2.69
CA ASN A 329 24.52 -28.07 2.33
C ASN A 329 25.07 -29.40 1.80
N SER A 330 26.16 -29.37 1.03
CA SER A 330 26.82 -30.58 0.53
C SER A 330 27.45 -31.38 1.67
N LEU A 331 28.04 -30.69 2.65
CA LEU A 331 28.60 -31.31 3.85
C LEU A 331 27.52 -31.98 4.71
N VAL A 332 26.39 -31.32 4.92
CA VAL A 332 25.23 -31.86 5.65
C VAL A 332 24.69 -33.11 4.96
N SER A 333 24.56 -33.09 3.63
CA SER A 333 24.15 -34.27 2.86
C SER A 333 25.11 -35.44 3.05
N THR A 334 26.42 -35.17 3.08
CA THR A 334 27.45 -36.18 3.31
C THR A 334 27.36 -36.73 4.74
N GLN A 335 27.16 -35.86 5.73
CA GLN A 335 27.00 -36.23 7.13
C GLN A 335 25.78 -37.15 7.34
N ASN A 336 24.66 -36.86 6.69
CA ASN A 336 23.46 -37.71 6.76
C ASN A 336 23.73 -39.10 6.16
N SER A 337 24.39 -39.16 5.00
CA SER A 337 24.78 -40.44 4.38
C SER A 337 25.72 -41.27 5.28
N VAL A 338 26.70 -40.63 5.92
CA VAL A 338 27.59 -41.29 6.89
C VAL A 338 26.81 -41.80 8.10
N LYS A 339 25.87 -41.01 8.62
CA LYS A 339 25.02 -41.41 9.75
C LYS A 339 24.21 -42.66 9.40
N ASP A 340 23.60 -42.70 8.22
CA ASP A 340 22.82 -43.86 7.76
C ASP A 340 23.70 -45.11 7.61
N ALA A 341 24.92 -44.94 7.08
CA ALA A 341 25.89 -46.03 6.99
C ALA A 341 26.31 -46.56 8.38
N VAL A 342 26.51 -45.69 9.37
CA VAL A 342 26.84 -46.08 10.75
C VAL A 342 25.68 -46.85 11.38
N ILE A 343 24.44 -46.39 11.20
CA ILE A 343 23.25 -47.10 11.69
C ILE A 343 23.17 -48.49 11.07
N ALA A 344 23.37 -48.62 9.76
CA ALA A 344 23.38 -49.90 9.07
C ALA A 344 24.49 -50.84 9.59
N MET A 345 25.70 -50.33 9.85
CA MET A 345 26.78 -51.11 10.46
C MET A 345 26.44 -51.56 11.89
N GLN A 346 25.80 -50.70 12.70
CA GLN A 346 25.35 -51.06 14.04
C GLN A 346 24.32 -52.19 14.02
N GLU A 347 23.36 -52.16 13.10
CA GLU A 347 22.39 -53.25 12.93
C GLU A 347 23.07 -54.58 12.53
N GLN A 348 24.04 -54.53 11.61
CA GLN A 348 24.79 -55.72 11.21
C GLN A 348 25.61 -56.30 12.37
N LEU A 349 26.30 -55.46 13.14
CA LEU A 349 27.02 -55.90 14.33
C LEU A 349 26.07 -56.48 15.39
N GLY A 350 24.90 -55.87 15.61
CA GLY A 350 23.89 -56.42 16.52
C GLY A 350 23.43 -57.83 16.14
N LYS A 351 23.24 -58.09 14.83
CA LYS A 351 22.93 -59.44 14.32
C LYS A 351 24.07 -60.43 14.60
N LEU A 352 25.31 -60.04 14.30
CA LEU A 352 26.49 -60.89 14.50
C LEU A 352 26.72 -61.22 15.99
N VAL A 353 26.56 -60.25 16.88
CA VAL A 353 26.66 -60.47 18.33
C VAL A 353 25.61 -61.47 18.80
N ASN A 354 24.36 -61.33 18.34
CA ASN A 354 23.31 -62.29 18.68
C ASN A 354 23.60 -63.72 18.18
N GLU A 355 24.22 -63.86 17.00
CA GLU A 355 24.64 -65.17 16.47
C GLU A 355 25.79 -65.83 17.27
N ILE A 356 26.68 -65.04 17.87
CA ILE A 356 27.82 -65.56 18.65
C ILE A 356 27.43 -65.89 20.12
N THR A 357 26.35 -65.27 20.63
CA THR A 357 25.95 -65.41 22.04
C THR A 357 24.90 -66.52 22.28
N LEU A 358 24.42 -67.14 21.19
CA LEU A 358 23.59 -68.35 21.16
C LEU A 358 24.45 -69.58 20.93
#